data_AF-A0A9E4GCA3-F1
#
_entry.id   AF-A0A9E4GCA3-F1
#
_cell.length_a   1.000
_cell.length_b   1.000
_cell.length_c   1.000
_cell.angle_alpha   90.00
_cell.angle_beta   90.00
_cell.angle_gamma   90.00
#
_symmetry.space_group_name_H-M   'P 1'
#
loop_
_entity.id
_entity.type
_entity.pdbx_description
1 polymer ?
#
loop_
_entity_poly.entity_id
_entity_poly.type
_entity_poly.pdbx_seq_one_letter_code
_entity_poly.pdbx_strand_id
1 'polypeptide(L)'
;MGGNEPSIFERLKRSCRDEWQAYVGHDFVRRIARGTLPEDCFRHYLIQDYRFLIHFARAYALAAYKADSLEDMRPAAASLSATVATEMKLHLDYCRGWGLSAADVEAVPEAAATLAYTRYVLERGMAG
;
A
#
# COMPACT_ATOMS: atom_id res chain seq x y z
N MET A 1 25.16 -23.40 18.94
CA MET A 1 25.44 -22.84 17.61
C MET A 1 24.11 -22.34 17.03
N GLY A 2 23.67 -21.15 17.45
CA GLY A 2 22.41 -20.55 16.99
C GLY A 2 22.66 -19.73 15.74
N GLY A 3 22.49 -20.34 14.56
CA GLY A 3 22.60 -19.64 13.29
C GLY A 3 21.55 -18.54 13.20
N ASN A 4 21.97 -17.35 12.76
CA ASN A 4 21.12 -16.21 12.48
C ASN A 4 20.16 -16.55 11.32
N GLU A 5 19.06 -17.24 11.62
CA GLU A 5 18.11 -17.66 10.61
C GLU A 5 17.38 -16.42 10.06
N PRO A 6 17.36 -16.23 8.73
CA PRO A 6 16.71 -15.06 8.15
C PRO A 6 15.22 -15.06 8.50
N SER A 7 14.69 -13.87 8.81
CA SER A 7 13.27 -13.67 9.09
C SER A 7 12.39 -14.20 7.95
N ILE A 8 11.11 -14.48 8.23
CA ILE A 8 10.16 -14.91 7.20
C ILE A 8 10.12 -13.92 6.02
N PHE A 9 10.17 -12.62 6.30
CA PHE A 9 10.24 -11.58 5.27
C PHE A 9 11.47 -11.75 4.38
N GLU A 10 12.66 -11.91 4.96
CA GLU A 10 13.89 -12.07 4.19
C GLU A 10 13.91 -13.37 3.38
N ARG A 11 13.31 -14.45 3.89
CA ARG A 11 13.14 -15.69 3.15
C ARG A 11 12.22 -15.52 1.94
N LEU A 12 11.05 -14.90 2.11
CA LEU A 12 10.10 -14.64 1.04
C LEU A 12 10.70 -13.70 -0.02
N LYS A 13 11.30 -12.60 0.40
CA LYS A 13 12.01 -11.67 -0.49
C LYS A 13 13.12 -12.35 -1.30
N ARG A 14 13.86 -13.29 -0.71
CA ARG A 14 14.88 -14.08 -1.44
C ARG A 14 14.27 -15.02 -2.47
N SER A 15 13.07 -15.55 -2.23
CA SER A 15 12.38 -16.44 -3.17
C SER A 15 11.81 -15.72 -4.41
N CYS A 16 11.60 -14.40 -4.35
CA CYS A 16 11.16 -13.56 -5.46
C CYS A 16 12.18 -12.44 -5.75
N ARG A 17 13.47 -12.78 -5.73
CA ARG A 17 14.56 -11.80 -5.78
C ARG A 17 14.47 -10.88 -7.00
N ASP A 18 14.23 -11.43 -8.17
CA ASP A 18 14.29 -10.67 -9.42
C ASP A 18 13.10 -9.71 -9.53
N GLU A 19 11.90 -10.17 -9.15
CA GLU A 19 10.71 -9.34 -9.02
C GLU A 19 10.89 -8.26 -7.97
N TRP A 20 11.48 -8.59 -6.82
CA TRP A 20 11.78 -7.62 -5.76
C TRP A 20 12.71 -6.52 -6.27
N GLN A 21 13.81 -6.89 -6.96
CA GLN A 21 14.74 -5.91 -7.52
C GLN A 21 14.08 -5.04 -8.59
N ALA A 22 13.25 -5.63 -9.44
CA ALA A 22 12.48 -4.88 -10.44
C ALA A 22 11.49 -3.91 -9.79
N TYR A 23 10.82 -4.32 -8.70
CA TYR A 23 9.87 -3.50 -7.96
C TYR A 23 10.56 -2.29 -7.29
N VAL A 24 11.56 -2.53 -6.43
CA VAL A 24 12.23 -1.44 -5.69
C VAL A 24 13.14 -0.60 -6.59
N GLY A 25 13.60 -1.16 -7.70
CA GLY A 25 14.46 -0.52 -8.70
C GLY A 25 13.70 0.07 -9.89
N HIS A 26 12.36 0.10 -9.87
CA HIS A 26 11.57 0.57 -11.00
C HIS A 26 11.87 2.04 -11.33
N ASP A 27 11.80 2.41 -12.61
CA ASP A 27 12.13 3.77 -13.08
C ASP A 27 11.24 4.85 -12.45
N PHE A 28 9.99 4.51 -12.11
CA PHE A 28 9.11 5.39 -11.33
C PHE A 28 9.75 5.78 -9.98
N VAL A 29 10.22 4.79 -9.20
CA VAL A 29 10.87 5.01 -7.90
C VAL A 29 12.16 5.79 -8.06
N ARG A 30 13.00 5.41 -9.04
CA ARG A 30 14.27 6.09 -9.32
C ARG A 30 14.06 7.56 -9.72
N ARG A 31 13.02 7.84 -10.50
CA ARG A 31 12.69 9.21 -10.93
C ARG A 31 12.12 10.05 -9.80
N ILE A 32 11.36 9.47 -8.87
CA ILE A 32 10.97 10.14 -7.61
C ILE A 32 12.22 10.51 -6.82
N ALA A 33 13.13 9.57 -6.58
CA ALA A 33 14.35 9.80 -5.81
C ALA A 33 15.24 10.90 -6.41
N ARG A 34 15.20 11.07 -7.74
CA ARG A 34 15.94 12.11 -8.47
C ARG A 34 15.17 13.42 -8.64
N GLY A 35 13.88 13.49 -8.27
CA GLY A 35 13.02 14.64 -8.53
C GLY A 35 12.76 14.91 -10.03
N THR A 36 12.81 13.86 -10.86
CA THR A 36 12.67 13.95 -12.34
C THR A 36 11.42 13.27 -12.88
N LEU A 37 10.55 12.75 -12.00
CA LEU A 37 9.28 12.17 -12.41
C LEU A 37 8.36 13.28 -12.91
N PRO A 38 7.72 13.15 -14.09
CA PRO A 38 6.71 14.10 -14.54
C PRO A 38 5.57 14.19 -13.53
N GLU A 39 5.10 15.41 -13.26
CA GLU A 39 4.06 15.66 -12.25
C GLU A 39 2.78 14.87 -12.52
N ASP A 40 2.33 14.79 -13.78
CA ASP A 40 1.14 14.03 -14.15
C ASP A 40 1.23 12.54 -13.78
N CYS A 41 2.43 11.95 -13.85
CA CYS A 41 2.65 10.58 -13.40
C CYS A 41 2.50 10.46 -11.88
N PHE A 42 3.03 11.42 -11.13
CA PHE A 42 2.93 11.43 -9.66
C PHE A 42 1.49 11.69 -9.20
N ARG A 43 0.78 12.60 -9.89
CA ARG A 43 -0.64 12.89 -9.65
C ARG A 43 -1.50 11.66 -9.92
N HIS A 44 -1.30 10.98 -11.04
CA HIS A 44 -1.98 9.72 -11.32
C HIS A 44 -1.72 8.68 -10.22
N TYR A 45 -0.45 8.52 -9.82
CA TYR A 45 -0.07 7.62 -8.74
C TYR A 45 -0.79 7.94 -7.43
N LEU A 46 -0.73 9.19 -6.92
CA LEU A 46 -1.35 9.53 -5.63
C LEU A 46 -2.87 9.33 -5.63
N ILE A 47 -3.55 9.64 -6.75
CA ILE A 47 -5.00 9.40 -6.85
C ILE A 47 -5.30 7.90 -6.80
N GLN A 48 -4.52 7.07 -7.49
CA GLN A 48 -4.68 5.62 -7.44
C GLN A 48 -4.27 5.02 -6.09
N ASP A 49 -3.25 5.59 -5.44
CA ASP A 49 -2.77 5.16 -4.13
C ASP A 49 -3.81 5.47 -3.05
N TYR A 50 -4.55 6.59 -3.15
CA TYR A 50 -5.71 6.84 -2.29
C TYR A 50 -6.76 5.72 -2.40
N ARG A 51 -7.06 5.25 -3.62
CA ARG A 51 -7.98 4.11 -3.85
C ARG A 51 -7.41 2.81 -3.29
N PHE A 52 -6.12 2.59 -3.47
CA PHE A 52 -5.40 1.44 -2.93
C PHE A 52 -5.49 1.40 -1.39
N LEU A 53 -5.22 2.52 -0.72
CA LEU A 53 -5.21 2.65 0.74
C LEU A 53 -6.56 2.34 1.38
N ILE A 54 -7.69 2.64 0.73
CA ILE A 54 -9.01 2.22 1.21
C ILE A 54 -9.09 0.69 1.35
N HIS A 55 -8.57 -0.05 0.38
CA HIS A 55 -8.58 -1.51 0.43
C HIS A 55 -7.49 -2.07 1.33
N PHE A 56 -6.36 -1.38 1.45
CA PHE A 56 -5.31 -1.75 2.39
C PHE A 56 -5.73 -1.56 3.85
N ALA A 57 -6.51 -0.52 4.15
CA ALA A 57 -7.19 -0.35 5.43
C ALA A 57 -8.12 -1.55 5.72
N ARG A 58 -8.91 -1.99 4.73
CA ARG A 58 -9.74 -3.20 4.87
C ARG A 58 -8.91 -4.46 5.11
N ALA A 59 -7.75 -4.59 4.46
CA ALA A 59 -6.85 -5.72 4.68
C ALA A 59 -6.28 -5.73 6.10
N TYR A 60 -5.91 -4.58 6.66
CA TYR A 60 -5.50 -4.48 8.07
C TYR A 60 -6.65 -4.78 9.04
N ALA A 61 -7.87 -4.32 8.73
CA ALA A 61 -9.05 -4.68 9.52
C ALA A 61 -9.29 -6.20 9.51
N LEU A 62 -9.11 -6.85 8.35
CA LEU A 62 -9.21 -8.30 8.22
C LEU A 62 -8.10 -9.02 9.00
N ALA A 63 -6.87 -8.50 8.97
CA ALA A 63 -5.76 -9.05 9.75
C ALA A 63 -6.04 -8.95 11.27
N ALA A 64 -6.57 -7.81 11.74
CA ALA A 64 -6.97 -7.65 13.14
C ALA A 64 -8.12 -8.60 13.52
N TYR A 65 -9.09 -8.80 12.62
CA TYR A 65 -10.20 -9.74 12.82
C TYR A 65 -9.72 -11.20 12.90
N LYS A 66 -8.71 -11.57 12.12
CA LYS A 66 -8.14 -12.93 12.07
C LYS A 66 -7.03 -13.19 13.09
N ALA A 67 -6.64 -12.21 13.90
CA ALA A 67 -5.57 -12.36 14.87
C ALA A 67 -5.97 -13.33 16.00
N ASP A 68 -5.06 -14.23 16.38
CA ASP A 68 -5.28 -15.21 17.45
C ASP A 68 -5.15 -14.61 18.85
N SER A 69 -4.50 -13.45 18.96
CA SER A 69 -4.23 -12.79 20.24
C SER A 69 -4.42 -11.28 20.16
N LEU A 70 -4.63 -10.67 21.33
CA LEU A 70 -4.67 -9.21 21.43
C LEU A 70 -3.31 -8.58 21.10
N GLU A 71 -2.21 -9.29 21.35
CA GLU A 71 -0.86 -8.83 20.99
C GLU A 71 -0.72 -8.69 19.47
N ASP A 72 -1.20 -9.67 18.70
CA ASP A 72 -1.19 -9.67 17.23
C ASP A 72 -2.21 -8.70 16.63
N MET A 73 -3.34 -8.49 17.31
CA MET A 73 -4.39 -7.57 16.86
C MET A 73 -3.93 -6.10 16.90
N ARG A 74 -3.15 -5.72 17.92
CA ARG A 74 -2.71 -4.32 18.15
C ARG A 74 -1.98 -3.70 16.95
N PRO A 75 -0.93 -4.32 16.36
CA PRO A 75 -0.23 -3.72 15.22
C PRO A 75 -1.12 -3.59 13.98
N ALA A 76 -2.03 -4.54 13.73
CA ALA A 76 -2.98 -4.47 12.63
C ALA A 76 -3.98 -3.31 12.82
N ALA A 77 -4.54 -3.17 14.03
CA ALA A 77 -5.43 -2.06 14.37
C ALA A 77 -4.73 -0.69 14.30
N ALA A 78 -3.48 -0.62 14.75
CA ALA A 78 -2.66 0.59 14.65
C ALA A 78 -2.43 0.99 13.18
N SER A 79 -2.14 0.01 12.32
CA SER A 79 -1.93 0.25 10.88
C SER A 79 -3.21 0.73 10.19
N LEU A 80 -4.36 0.08 10.48
CA LEU A 80 -5.68 0.55 10.03
C LEU A 80 -5.93 2.02 10.44
N SER A 81 -5.69 2.33 11.71
CA SER A 81 -5.90 3.69 12.23
C SER A 81 -4.97 4.70 11.56
N ALA A 82 -3.69 4.38 11.39
CA ALA A 82 -2.72 5.23 10.70
C ALA A 82 -3.17 5.53 9.26
N THR A 83 -3.61 4.52 8.51
CA THR A 83 -4.08 4.69 7.14
C THR A 83 -5.33 5.59 7.09
N VAL A 84 -6.38 5.25 7.84
CA VAL A 84 -7.68 5.95 7.76
C VAL A 84 -7.61 7.38 8.34
N ALA A 85 -6.92 7.56 9.46
CA ALA A 85 -6.93 8.85 10.17
C ALA A 85 -5.84 9.81 9.68
N THR A 86 -4.73 9.30 9.15
CA THR A 86 -3.55 10.13 8.84
C THR A 86 -3.22 10.12 7.35
N GLU A 87 -2.98 8.94 6.79
CA GLU A 87 -2.40 8.80 5.45
C GLU A 87 -3.37 9.24 4.35
N MET A 88 -4.65 8.87 4.47
CA MET A 88 -5.69 9.29 3.53
C MET A 88 -5.86 10.82 3.50
N LYS A 89 -5.77 11.49 4.65
CA LYS A 89 -5.82 12.96 4.73
C LYS A 89 -4.62 13.57 4.00
N LEU A 90 -3.41 13.03 4.21
CA LEU A 90 -2.20 13.52 3.54
C LEU A 90 -2.33 13.46 2.01
N HIS A 91 -2.90 12.38 1.47
CA HIS A 91 -3.15 12.23 0.03
C HIS A 91 -4.11 13.30 -0.50
N LEU A 92 -5.23 13.53 0.20
CA LEU A 92 -6.20 14.55 -0.17
C LEU A 92 -5.61 15.95 -0.06
N ASP A 93 -4.79 16.23 0.96
CA ASP A 93 -4.10 17.51 1.15
C ASP A 93 -3.17 17.81 -0.03
N TYR A 94 -2.42 16.81 -0.51
CA TYR A 94 -1.57 16.94 -1.69
C TYR A 94 -2.39 17.20 -2.96
N CYS A 95 -3.49 16.46 -3.14
CA CYS A 95 -4.38 16.62 -4.29
C CYS A 95 -5.06 17.99 -4.33
N ARG A 96 -5.36 18.60 -3.18
CA ARG A 96 -5.86 19.98 -3.10
C ARG A 96 -4.84 21.00 -3.61
N GLY A 97 -3.54 20.73 -3.52
CA GLY A 97 -2.50 21.54 -4.14
C GLY A 97 -2.64 21.65 -5.67
N TRP A 98 -3.29 20.65 -6.30
CA TRP A 98 -3.63 20.63 -7.72
C TRP A 98 -5.06 21.09 -8.02
N GLY A 99 -5.75 21.68 -7.03
CA GLY A 99 -7.13 22.13 -7.17
C GLY A 99 -8.17 21.00 -7.22
N LEU A 100 -7.80 19.76 -6.86
CA LEU A 100 -8.74 18.64 -6.78
C LEU A 100 -9.44 18.61 -5.42
N SER A 101 -10.77 18.51 -5.42
CA SER A 101 -11.55 18.20 -4.23
C SER A 101 -11.44 16.72 -3.87
N ALA A 102 -11.87 16.35 -2.65
CA ALA A 102 -11.97 14.94 -2.27
C ALA A 102 -12.94 14.17 -3.18
N ALA A 103 -14.04 14.80 -3.59
CA ALA A 103 -15.01 14.21 -4.50
C ALA A 103 -14.38 13.92 -5.89
N ASP A 104 -13.52 14.81 -6.38
CA ASP A 104 -12.82 14.59 -7.66
C ASP A 104 -11.89 13.38 -7.58
N VAL A 105 -11.13 13.25 -6.48
CA VAL A 105 -10.25 12.10 -6.23
C VAL A 105 -11.06 10.80 -6.09
N GLU A 106 -12.17 10.85 -5.37
CA GLU A 106 -13.03 9.68 -5.12
C GLU A 106 -13.80 9.22 -6.35
N ALA A 107 -14.10 10.12 -7.29
CA ALA A 107 -14.76 9.81 -8.55
C ALA A 107 -13.84 9.09 -9.55
N VAL A 108 -12.51 9.13 -9.35
CA VAL A 108 -11.57 8.43 -10.23
C VAL A 108 -11.70 6.91 -10.05
N PRO A 109 -11.96 6.15 -11.12
CA PRO A 109 -12.05 4.70 -11.04
C PRO A 109 -10.71 4.07 -10.71
N GLU A 110 -10.75 2.91 -10.05
CA GLU A 110 -9.58 2.06 -9.84
C GLU A 110 -8.99 1.63 -11.19
N ALA A 111 -7.69 1.88 -11.38
CA ALA A 111 -6.95 1.31 -12.48
C ALA A 111 -6.89 -0.22 -12.34
N ALA A 112 -6.75 -0.92 -13.47
CA ALA A 112 -6.71 -2.38 -13.50
C ALA A 112 -5.63 -2.97 -12.54
N ALA A 113 -4.46 -2.33 -12.47
CA ALA A 113 -3.38 -2.74 -11.57
C ALA A 113 -3.77 -2.58 -10.08
N THR A 114 -4.38 -1.46 -9.71
CA THR A 114 -4.88 -1.19 -8.34
C THR A 114 -5.93 -2.23 -7.95
N LEU A 115 -6.87 -2.52 -8.84
CA LEU A 115 -7.91 -3.52 -8.61
C LEU A 115 -7.29 -4.92 -8.45
N ALA A 116 -6.43 -5.34 -9.38
CA ALA A 116 -5.82 -6.67 -9.36
C ALA A 116 -5.06 -6.91 -8.05
N TYR A 117 -4.27 -5.94 -7.61
CA TYR A 117 -3.51 -6.07 -6.36
C TYR A 117 -4.43 -6.13 -5.14
N THR A 118 -5.32 -5.15 -5.00
CA THR A 118 -6.16 -5.05 -3.81
C THR A 118 -7.12 -6.23 -3.66
N ARG A 119 -7.68 -6.74 -4.76
CA ARG A 119 -8.53 -7.94 -4.75
C ARG A 119 -7.72 -9.18 -4.37
N TYR A 120 -6.54 -9.37 -4.96
CA TYR A 120 -5.69 -10.50 -4.60
C TYR A 120 -5.36 -10.55 -3.11
N VAL A 121 -4.93 -9.42 -2.51
CA VAL A 121 -4.59 -9.37 -1.07
C VAL A 121 -5.78 -9.72 -0.19
N LEU A 122 -6.95 -9.13 -0.46
CA LEU A 122 -8.16 -9.40 0.32
C LEU A 122 -8.64 -10.84 0.14
N GLU A 123 -8.63 -11.38 -1.09
CA GLU A 123 -9.03 -12.76 -1.37
C GLU A 123 -8.12 -13.77 -0.68
N ARG A 124 -6.79 -13.58 -0.77
CA ARG A 124 -5.83 -14.44 -0.04
C ARG A 124 -6.01 -14.32 1.47
N GLY A 125 -6.23 -13.10 1.97
CA GLY A 125 -6.53 -12.86 3.38
C GLY A 125 -7.81 -13.55 3.83
N MET A 126 -8.86 -13.61 3.00
CA MET A 126 -10.13 -14.26 3.32
C MET A 126 -10.02 -15.79 3.31
N ALA A 127 -9.32 -16.37 2.33
CA ALA A 127 -9.24 -17.82 2.12
C ALA A 127 -8.68 -18.60 3.32
N GLY A 128 -7.81 -17.98 4.14
CA GLY A 128 -7.12 -18.66 5.24
C GLY A 128 -5.85 -19.35 4.75
#